data_AF-A0A2T4VTP3-F1
#
_entry.id   AF-A0A2T4VTP3-F1
#
_cell.length_a   1.000
_cell.length_b   1.000
_cell.length_c   1.000
_cell.angle_alpha   90.00
_cell.angle_beta   90.00
_cell.angle_gamma   90.00
#
_symmetry.space_group_name_H-M   'P 1'
#
loop_
_entity.id
_entity.type
_entity.pdbx_description
1 polymer ?
#
loop_
_entity_poly.entity_id
_entity_poly.type
_entity_poly.pdbx_seq_one_letter_code
_entity_poly.pdbx_strand_id
1 'polypeptide(L)'
;MGVLVSQVNFIADTGQLDACEDYIENRLEYAPIAIAHFTTREEAEAWLKGRAEPPSPADILIGDEYYEMVYWRDSNARYMRRSYLIEPYLEGELAAEGIPPTAPSFKTRAEAEVWLESHPASPFTFVSIAGEHYFAVHHKRLKRHTLHHVASTLTEWEEIKKKAAEREAARDVAEEDDGEEE
;
A
#
# COMPACT_ATOMS: atom_id res chain seq x y z
N MET A 1 3.21 31.98 5.92
CA MET A 1 4.45 31.19 5.85
C MET A 1 4.29 30.02 6.82
N GLY A 2 4.00 28.80 6.43
CA GLY A 2 4.08 28.09 5.16
C GLY A 2 4.56 26.71 5.59
N VAL A 3 3.64 25.81 5.96
CA VAL A 3 3.92 24.55 6.67
C VAL A 3 5.09 23.79 6.04
N LEU A 4 5.20 23.83 4.72
CA LEU A 4 6.30 23.23 3.96
C LEU A 4 7.68 23.76 4.36
N VAL A 5 7.84 25.07 4.55
CA VAL A 5 9.12 25.68 4.97
C VAL A 5 9.48 25.22 6.38
N SER A 6 8.50 25.20 7.30
CA SER A 6 8.72 24.70 8.66
C SER A 6 9.08 23.22 8.70
N GLN A 7 8.52 22.42 7.77
CA GLN A 7 8.76 20.99 7.70
C GLN A 7 10.14 20.67 7.13
N VAL A 8 10.58 21.39 6.10
CA VAL A 8 11.96 21.31 5.59
C VAL A 8 12.96 21.71 6.66
N ASN A 9 12.70 22.82 7.37
CA ASN A 9 13.57 23.26 8.47
C ASN A 9 13.60 22.24 9.61
N PHE A 10 12.46 21.63 9.97
CA PHE A 10 12.43 20.58 10.98
C PHE A 10 13.29 19.36 10.57
N ILE A 11 13.19 18.90 9.33
CA ILE A 11 14.00 17.77 8.83
C ILE A 11 15.50 18.13 8.88
N ALA A 12 15.86 19.34 8.45
CA ALA A 12 17.23 19.83 8.50
C ALA A 12 17.76 19.96 9.94
N ASP A 13 17.01 20.63 10.81
CA ASP A 13 17.39 20.91 12.21
C ASP A 13 17.47 19.62 13.05
N THR A 14 16.72 18.58 12.67
CA THR A 14 16.77 17.26 13.33
C THR A 14 17.78 16.30 12.71
N GLY A 15 18.51 16.72 11.67
CA GLY A 15 19.51 15.90 11.00
C GLY A 15 18.93 14.71 10.22
N GLN A 16 17.68 14.84 9.73
CA GLN A 16 16.96 13.78 9.01
C GLN A 16 17.06 13.90 7.48
N LEU A 17 17.94 14.76 6.96
CA LEU A 17 18.07 14.99 5.51
C LEU A 17 18.48 13.72 4.76
N ASP A 18 19.53 13.03 5.20
CA ASP A 18 20.00 11.79 4.56
C ASP A 18 18.92 10.69 4.57
N ALA A 19 18.15 10.59 5.66
CA ALA A 19 17.03 9.64 5.76
C ALA A 19 15.85 10.03 4.85
N CYS A 20 15.66 11.33 4.61
CA CYS A 20 14.64 11.81 3.69
C CYS A 20 15.05 11.59 2.23
N GLU A 21 16.34 11.77 1.91
CA GLU A 21 16.89 11.50 0.58
C GLU A 21 16.82 10.00 0.26
N ASP A 22 17.27 9.13 1.18
CA ASP A 22 17.12 7.67 1.05
C ASP A 22 15.65 7.25 0.87
N TYR A 23 14.74 7.86 1.63
CA TYR A 23 13.31 7.61 1.47
C TYR A 23 12.79 8.01 0.09
N ILE A 24 13.29 9.09 -0.51
CA ILE A 24 12.84 9.55 -1.83
C ILE A 24 13.43 8.67 -2.93
N GLU A 25 14.73 8.38 -2.85
CA GLU A 25 15.47 7.63 -3.86
C GLU A 25 15.10 6.15 -3.86
N ASN A 26 15.01 5.55 -2.68
CA ASN A 26 14.79 4.10 -2.51
C ASN A 26 13.37 3.80 -2.01
N ARG A 27 12.42 4.76 -2.13
CA ARG A 27 11.02 4.58 -1.70
C ARG A 27 10.43 3.25 -2.15
N LEU A 28 10.80 2.86 -3.37
CA LEU A 28 10.26 1.68 -4.04
C LEU A 28 10.87 0.36 -3.55
N GLU A 29 11.98 0.41 -2.83
CA GLU A 29 12.64 -0.75 -2.22
C GLU A 29 12.11 -1.03 -0.80
N TYR A 30 11.23 -0.15 -0.29
CA TYR A 30 10.66 -0.24 1.05
C TYR A 30 9.16 -0.56 1.01
N ALA A 31 8.72 -1.31 2.02
CA ALA A 31 7.30 -1.54 2.26
C ALA A 31 6.54 -0.20 2.37
N PRO A 32 5.40 -0.04 1.66
CA PRO A 32 4.51 1.09 1.88
C PRO A 32 4.17 1.27 3.36
N ILE A 33 4.10 2.53 3.80
CA ILE A 33 3.99 2.84 5.22
C ILE A 33 2.57 2.55 5.70
N ALA A 34 2.39 1.52 6.53
CA ALA A 34 1.19 1.32 7.31
C ALA A 34 1.41 1.67 8.80
N ILE A 35 0.41 2.29 9.44
CA ILE A 35 0.52 2.77 10.83
C ILE A 35 -0.03 1.78 11.87
N ALA A 36 -0.87 0.85 11.43
CA ALA A 36 -1.50 -0.16 12.27
C ALA A 36 -1.86 -1.38 11.43
N HIS A 37 -2.14 -2.50 12.10
CA HIS A 37 -2.66 -3.67 11.45
C HIS A 37 -3.76 -4.37 12.25
N PHE A 38 -4.63 -5.06 11.52
CA PHE A 38 -5.80 -5.78 12.06
C PHE A 38 -5.96 -7.10 11.33
N THR A 39 -6.59 -8.07 11.99
CA THR A 39 -6.91 -9.36 11.37
C THR A 39 -8.16 -9.22 10.51
N THR A 40 -9.15 -8.45 10.99
CA THR A 40 -10.43 -8.29 10.30
C THR A 40 -10.81 -6.83 10.10
N ARG A 41 -11.75 -6.61 9.18
CA ARG A 41 -12.31 -5.29 8.90
C ARG A 41 -13.08 -4.74 10.09
N GLU A 42 -13.79 -5.59 10.82
CA GLU A 42 -14.56 -5.20 12.00
C GLU A 42 -13.66 -4.66 13.12
N GLU A 43 -12.49 -5.29 13.33
CA GLU A 43 -11.49 -4.82 14.29
C GLU A 43 -10.95 -3.43 13.89
N ALA A 44 -10.60 -3.26 12.62
CA ALA A 44 -10.12 -1.99 12.08
C ALA A 44 -11.18 -0.88 12.22
N GLU A 45 -12.44 -1.19 11.91
CA GLU A 45 -13.56 -0.25 12.06
C GLU A 45 -13.83 0.12 13.52
N ALA A 46 -13.80 -0.87 14.42
CA ALA A 46 -13.98 -0.64 15.84
C ALA A 46 -12.88 0.28 16.40
N TRP A 47 -11.63 0.05 15.99
CA TRP A 47 -10.51 0.92 16.33
C TRP A 47 -10.67 2.34 15.79
N LEU A 48 -11.11 2.49 14.53
CA LEU A 48 -11.34 3.79 13.90
C LEU A 48 -12.46 4.58 14.60
N LYS A 49 -13.56 3.89 14.95
CA LYS A 49 -14.71 4.48 15.67
C LYS A 49 -14.39 4.81 17.13
N GLY A 50 -13.49 4.06 17.77
CA GLY A 50 -13.09 4.27 19.16
C GLY A 50 -12.15 5.46 19.38
N ARG A 51 -11.60 6.07 18.32
CA ARG A 51 -10.69 7.20 18.41
C ARG A 51 -11.41 8.53 18.21
N ALA A 52 -11.18 9.47 19.14
CA ALA A 52 -11.72 10.83 19.08
C ALA A 52 -11.21 11.56 17.82
N GLU A 53 -9.89 11.59 17.63
CA GLU A 53 -9.23 12.16 16.46
C GLU A 53 -8.20 11.14 15.91
N PRO A 54 -8.62 10.21 15.01
CA PRO A 54 -7.70 9.27 14.38
C PRO A 54 -6.75 10.01 13.41
N PRO A 55 -5.50 9.52 13.23
CA PRO A 55 -4.61 10.01 12.18
C PRO A 55 -5.29 9.95 10.81
N SER A 56 -5.13 10.98 9.97
CA SER A 56 -5.74 11.02 8.63
C SER A 56 -5.00 11.97 7.68
N PRO A 57 -4.83 11.59 6.39
CA PRO A 57 -5.01 10.22 5.88
C PRO A 57 -3.94 9.29 6.45
N ALA A 58 -4.25 8.00 6.58
CA ALA A 58 -3.21 7.02 6.87
C ALA A 58 -3.57 5.63 6.35
N ASP A 59 -2.55 4.87 5.98
CA ASP A 59 -2.71 3.47 5.59
C ASP A 59 -2.60 2.53 6.80
N ILE A 60 -3.40 1.48 6.76
CA ILE A 60 -3.41 0.37 7.71
C ILE A 60 -3.41 -0.95 6.94
N LEU A 61 -3.06 -2.04 7.62
CA LEU A 61 -3.18 -3.39 7.07
C LEU A 61 -4.39 -4.11 7.65
N ILE A 62 -5.16 -4.78 6.80
CA ILE A 62 -6.19 -5.73 7.21
C ILE A 62 -5.87 -7.07 6.54
N GLY A 63 -5.54 -8.08 7.34
CA GLY A 63 -4.90 -9.27 6.80
C GLY A 63 -3.58 -8.88 6.11
N ASP A 64 -3.45 -9.20 4.83
CA ASP A 64 -2.29 -8.83 3.99
C ASP A 64 -2.50 -7.56 3.17
N GLU A 65 -3.71 -7.00 3.16
CA GLU A 65 -4.08 -5.93 2.24
C GLU A 65 -3.97 -4.55 2.88
N TYR A 66 -3.66 -3.54 2.06
CA TYR A 66 -3.63 -2.15 2.48
C TYR A 66 -5.01 -1.52 2.39
N TYR A 67 -5.33 -0.71 3.40
CA TYR A 67 -6.52 0.12 3.44
C TYR A 67 -6.15 1.53 3.85
N GLU A 68 -6.66 2.52 3.14
CA GLU A 68 -6.54 3.92 3.52
C GLU A 68 -7.72 4.28 4.40
N MET A 69 -7.43 4.85 5.56
CA MET A 69 -8.43 5.50 6.39
C MET A 69 -8.40 7.02 6.19
N VAL A 70 -9.60 7.59 6.15
CA VAL A 70 -9.81 9.02 6.03
C VAL A 70 -10.76 9.46 7.15
N TYR A 71 -10.35 10.50 7.86
CA TYR A 71 -11.13 11.18 8.87
C TYR A 71 -11.26 12.67 8.51
N TRP A 72 -12.51 13.13 8.42
CA TRP A 72 -12.84 14.52 8.22
C TRP A 72 -13.34 15.12 9.52
N ARG A 73 -12.57 16.08 10.05
CA ARG A 73 -12.85 16.70 11.36
C ARG A 73 -14.20 17.42 11.37
N ASP A 74 -14.50 18.19 10.32
CA ASP A 74 -15.68 19.07 10.27
C ASP A 74 -17.00 18.31 10.29
N SER A 75 -17.05 17.16 9.61
CA SER A 75 -18.23 16.29 9.54
C SER A 75 -18.16 15.11 10.51
N ASN A 76 -17.04 14.97 11.23
CA ASN A 76 -16.70 13.78 12.01
C ASN A 76 -16.82 12.47 11.21
N ALA A 77 -16.71 12.54 9.88
CA ALA A 77 -16.90 11.41 9.00
C ALA A 77 -15.64 10.55 8.95
N ARG A 78 -15.82 9.23 8.96
CA ARG A 78 -14.74 8.23 8.98
C ARG A 78 -15.02 7.21 7.89
N TYR A 79 -14.06 7.02 6.99
CA TYR A 79 -14.17 6.05 5.90
C TYR A 79 -12.89 5.25 5.78
N MET A 80 -13.06 4.05 5.21
CA MET A 80 -11.95 3.14 4.96
C MET A 80 -12.16 2.49 3.60
N ARG A 81 -11.17 2.64 2.72
CA ARG A 81 -11.18 2.08 1.37
C ARG A 81 -9.93 1.26 1.14
N ARG A 82 -10.01 0.27 0.26
CA ARG A 82 -8.84 -0.51 -0.15
C ARG A 82 -7.85 0.42 -0.83
N SER A 83 -6.57 0.30 -0.47
CA SER A 83 -5.48 1.12 -0.96
C SER A 83 -4.60 0.23 -1.84
N TYR A 84 -4.51 0.56 -3.13
CA TYR A 84 -3.80 -0.25 -4.11
C TYR A 84 -2.31 0.14 -4.16
N LEU A 85 -1.65 0.12 -3.00
CA LEU A 85 -0.27 0.61 -2.88
C LEU A 85 0.78 -0.38 -3.38
N ILE A 86 0.47 -1.67 -3.48
CA ILE A 86 1.44 -2.71 -3.87
C ILE A 86 1.30 -3.06 -5.35
N GLU A 87 0.10 -2.93 -5.89
CA GLU A 87 -0.28 -3.32 -7.24
C GLU A 87 0.59 -2.65 -8.31
N PRO A 88 0.87 -1.32 -8.26
CA PRO A 88 1.74 -0.69 -9.25
C PRO A 88 3.18 -1.19 -9.17
N TYR A 89 3.65 -1.57 -7.97
CA TYR A 89 4.98 -2.16 -7.80
C TYR A 89 5.05 -3.55 -8.41
N LEU A 90 4.07 -4.41 -8.11
CA LEU A 90 4.02 -5.74 -8.69
C LEU A 90 3.98 -5.69 -10.21
N GLU A 91 3.14 -4.83 -10.77
CA GLU A 91 3.06 -4.62 -12.21
C GLU A 91 4.41 -4.12 -12.78
N GLY A 92 5.04 -3.14 -12.13
CA GLY A 92 6.33 -2.59 -12.56
C GLY A 92 7.47 -3.61 -12.51
N GLU A 93 7.65 -4.30 -11.38
CA GLU A 93 8.66 -5.34 -11.18
C GLU A 93 8.51 -6.49 -12.18
N LEU A 94 7.25 -6.95 -12.39
CA LEU A 94 6.98 -8.00 -13.36
C LEU A 94 7.22 -7.56 -14.80
N ALA A 95 6.91 -6.32 -15.13
CA ALA A 95 7.13 -5.77 -16.47
C ALA A 95 8.63 -5.55 -16.76
N ALA A 96 9.41 -5.16 -15.75
CA ALA A 96 10.83 -4.86 -15.90
C ALA A 96 11.72 -6.12 -15.87
N GLU A 97 11.54 -6.97 -14.86
CA GLU A 97 12.46 -8.07 -14.55
C GLU A 97 11.79 -9.45 -14.53
N GLY A 98 10.46 -9.47 -14.41
CA GLY A 98 9.70 -10.70 -14.23
C GLY A 98 9.90 -11.33 -12.85
N ILE A 99 9.38 -12.54 -12.64
CA ILE A 99 9.60 -13.26 -11.39
C ILE A 99 11.03 -13.82 -11.39
N PRO A 100 11.86 -13.51 -10.36
CA PRO A 100 13.21 -14.04 -10.27
C PRO A 100 13.23 -15.58 -10.32
N PRO A 101 14.06 -16.21 -11.15
CA PRO A 101 14.12 -17.67 -11.29
C PRO A 101 14.60 -18.38 -10.02
N THR A 102 15.26 -17.65 -9.11
CA THR A 102 15.76 -18.13 -7.82
C THR A 102 14.91 -17.66 -6.64
N ALA A 103 13.63 -17.31 -6.86
CA ALA A 103 12.72 -16.94 -5.79
C ALA A 103 12.64 -18.07 -4.74
N PRO A 104 12.74 -17.75 -3.43
CA PRO A 104 12.56 -18.74 -2.36
C PRO A 104 11.24 -19.50 -2.52
N SER A 105 11.26 -20.81 -2.34
CA SER A 105 10.09 -21.68 -2.54
C SER A 105 9.78 -22.48 -1.28
N PHE A 106 8.51 -22.48 -0.89
CA PHE A 106 7.98 -23.10 0.31
C PHE A 106 6.79 -24.01 -0.04
N LYS A 107 6.58 -25.08 0.74
CA LYS A 107 5.41 -25.95 0.53
C LYS A 107 4.15 -25.37 1.15
N THR A 108 4.29 -24.59 2.21
CA THR A 108 3.17 -24.02 2.95
C THR A 108 3.41 -22.56 3.29
N ARG A 109 2.31 -21.84 3.52
CA ARG A 109 2.37 -20.45 3.98
C ARG A 109 3.08 -20.31 5.33
N ALA A 110 2.85 -21.24 6.25
CA ALA A 110 3.50 -21.23 7.56
C ALA A 110 5.04 -21.36 7.45
N GLU A 111 5.53 -22.19 6.52
CA GLU A 111 6.98 -22.27 6.25
C GLU A 111 7.55 -20.94 5.73
N ALA A 112 6.81 -20.28 4.83
CA ALA A 112 7.21 -18.98 4.31
C ALA A 112 7.21 -17.91 5.42
N GLU A 113 6.21 -17.90 6.30
CA GLU A 113 6.11 -16.97 7.43
C GLU A 113 7.28 -17.16 8.41
N VAL A 114 7.65 -18.40 8.74
CA VAL A 114 8.83 -18.69 9.57
C VAL A 114 10.12 -18.19 8.91
N TRP A 115 10.25 -18.35 7.59
CA TRP A 115 11.40 -17.81 6.86
C TRP A 115 11.43 -16.28 6.89
N LEU A 116 10.29 -15.63 6.72
CA LEU A 116 10.17 -14.17 6.79
C LEU A 116 10.55 -13.63 8.17
N GLU A 117 10.03 -14.24 9.24
CA GLU A 117 10.33 -13.85 10.62
C GLU A 117 11.80 -13.99 11.00
N SER A 118 12.48 -14.99 10.42
CA SER A 118 13.90 -15.25 10.68
C SER A 118 14.85 -14.58 9.68
N HIS A 119 14.33 -13.91 8.64
CA HIS A 119 15.15 -13.35 7.59
C HIS A 119 15.96 -12.15 8.11
N PRO A 120 17.29 -12.11 7.91
CA PRO A 120 18.13 -11.02 8.42
C PRO A 120 17.91 -9.70 7.67
N ALA A 121 17.48 -9.77 6.42
CA ALA A 121 17.06 -8.63 5.62
C ALA A 121 15.53 -8.47 5.69
N SER A 122 15.01 -7.25 5.51
CA SER A 122 13.57 -6.98 5.46
C SER A 122 13.05 -7.32 4.06
N PRO A 123 12.46 -8.50 3.80
CA PRO A 123 12.25 -8.94 2.43
C PRO A 123 11.20 -8.08 1.74
N PHE A 124 11.51 -7.68 0.51
CA PHE A 124 10.61 -7.00 -0.42
C PHE A 124 10.79 -7.67 -1.79
N THR A 125 10.26 -8.89 -1.92
CA THR A 125 10.63 -9.78 -3.04
C THR A 125 9.60 -10.87 -3.29
N PHE A 126 9.72 -11.54 -4.44
CA PHE A 126 8.89 -12.68 -4.80
C PHE A 126 9.29 -13.95 -4.06
N VAL A 127 8.28 -14.72 -3.66
CA VAL A 127 8.42 -16.07 -3.12
C VAL A 127 7.40 -16.99 -3.79
N SER A 128 7.68 -18.28 -3.81
CA SER A 128 6.71 -19.29 -4.24
C SER A 128 6.21 -20.08 -3.04
N ILE A 129 4.89 -20.27 -2.95
CA ILE A 129 4.24 -21.06 -1.91
C ILE A 129 3.32 -22.06 -2.59
N ALA A 130 3.55 -23.35 -2.37
CA ALA A 130 2.77 -24.43 -2.98
C ALA A 130 2.64 -24.35 -4.52
N GLY A 131 3.63 -23.76 -5.19
CA GLY A 131 3.63 -23.58 -6.65
C GLY A 131 2.95 -22.30 -7.15
N GLU A 132 2.35 -21.51 -6.27
CA GLU A 132 1.83 -20.18 -6.57
C GLU A 132 2.86 -19.11 -6.22
N HIS A 133 2.72 -17.91 -6.79
CA HIS A 133 3.64 -16.79 -6.57
C HIS A 133 3.02 -15.75 -5.65
N TYR A 134 3.81 -15.34 -4.67
CA TYR A 134 3.46 -14.30 -3.70
C TYR A 134 4.56 -13.26 -3.68
N PHE A 135 4.19 -12.03 -3.35
CA PHE A 135 5.14 -10.97 -3.05
C PHE A 135 5.18 -10.74 -1.55
N ALA A 136 6.36 -10.97 -0.97
CA ALA A 136 6.59 -10.82 0.46
C ALA A 136 7.06 -9.41 0.78
N VAL A 137 6.42 -8.81 1.79
CA VAL A 137 6.72 -7.44 2.23
C VAL A 137 6.92 -7.45 3.74
N HIS A 138 8.08 -6.96 4.20
CA HIS A 138 8.34 -6.76 5.63
C HIS A 138 8.02 -5.33 6.10
N HIS A 139 7.15 -5.26 7.09
CA HIS A 139 6.72 -4.03 7.73
C HIS A 139 7.49 -3.82 9.03
N LYS A 140 8.71 -3.30 8.93
CA LYS A 140 9.62 -3.13 10.08
C LYS A 140 8.98 -2.44 11.29
N ARG A 141 8.17 -1.40 11.06
CA ARG A 141 7.48 -0.63 12.14
C ARG A 141 6.40 -1.45 12.83
N LEU A 142 5.74 -2.33 12.10
CA LEU A 142 4.66 -3.18 12.60
C LEU A 142 5.15 -4.56 13.05
N LYS A 143 6.46 -4.86 12.85
CA LYS A 143 7.10 -6.14 13.17
C LYS A 143 6.33 -7.33 12.59
N ARG A 144 5.89 -7.19 11.34
CA ARG A 144 5.09 -8.22 10.65
C ARG A 144 5.41 -8.27 9.17
N HIS A 145 4.90 -9.31 8.53
CA HIS A 145 4.99 -9.51 7.10
C HIS A 145 3.61 -9.54 6.46
N THR A 146 3.57 -9.31 5.16
CA THR A 146 2.41 -9.57 4.30
C THR A 146 2.84 -10.40 3.09
N LEU A 147 1.93 -11.23 2.61
CA LEU A 147 2.12 -12.09 1.44
C LEU A 147 1.00 -11.79 0.43
N HIS A 148 1.33 -11.04 -0.62
CA HIS A 148 0.38 -10.64 -1.65
C HIS A 148 0.36 -11.66 -2.79
N HIS A 149 -0.78 -12.31 -3.03
CA HIS A 149 -0.88 -13.31 -4.10
C HIS A 149 -0.81 -12.64 -5.48
N VAL A 150 0.27 -12.90 -6.23
CA VAL A 150 0.61 -12.13 -7.43
C VAL A 150 -0.51 -12.17 -8.47
N ALA A 151 -1.01 -13.37 -8.81
CA ALA A 151 -2.01 -13.51 -9.86
C ALA A 151 -3.33 -12.80 -9.50
N SER A 152 -3.85 -13.04 -8.29
CA SER A 152 -5.11 -12.41 -7.85
C SER A 152 -4.99 -10.89 -7.73
N THR A 153 -3.85 -10.41 -7.21
CA THR A 153 -3.61 -8.97 -7.06
C THR A 153 -3.57 -8.26 -8.41
N LEU A 154 -2.90 -8.82 -9.43
CA LEU A 154 -2.86 -8.22 -10.76
C LEU A 154 -4.21 -8.28 -11.48
N THR A 155 -4.93 -9.40 -11.40
CA THR A 155 -6.27 -9.51 -12.01
C THR A 155 -7.23 -8.47 -11.43
N GLU A 156 -7.23 -8.29 -10.11
CA GLU A 156 -8.06 -7.24 -9.49
C GLU A 156 -7.62 -5.84 -9.92
N TRP A 157 -6.31 -5.61 -10.02
CA TRP A 157 -5.76 -4.33 -10.44
C TRP A 157 -6.16 -3.93 -11.87
N GLU A 158 -6.12 -4.88 -12.80
CA GLU A 158 -6.58 -4.69 -14.18
C GLU A 158 -8.07 -4.30 -14.24
N GLU A 159 -8.92 -4.98 -13.48
CA GLU A 159 -10.35 -4.67 -13.39
C GLU A 159 -10.60 -3.27 -12.82
N ILE A 160 -9.80 -2.84 -11.84
CA ILE A 160 -9.89 -1.50 -11.26
C ILE A 160 -9.48 -0.43 -12.27
N LYS A 161 -8.36 -0.65 -12.99
CA LYS A 161 -7.92 0.27 -14.06
C LYS A 161 -8.96 0.39 -15.17
N LYS A 162 -9.56 -0.73 -15.59
CA LYS A 162 -10.64 -0.75 -16.58
C LYS A 162 -11.84 0.07 -16.13
N LYS A 163 -12.32 -0.15 -14.90
CA LYS A 163 -13.45 0.62 -14.34
C LYS A 163 -13.14 2.10 -14.19
N ALA A 164 -11.89 2.46 -13.89
CA ALA A 164 -11.47 3.85 -13.82
C ALA A 164 -11.53 4.52 -15.21
N ALA A 165 -10.99 3.85 -16.23
CA ALA A 165 -11.04 4.33 -17.62
C ALA A 165 -12.48 4.48 -18.15
N GLU A 166 -13.37 3.52 -17.82
CA GLU A 166 -14.79 3.60 -18.18
C GLU A 166 -15.49 4.81 -17.54
N ARG A 167 -15.15 5.13 -16.28
CA ARG A 167 -15.70 6.29 -15.58
C ARG A 167 -15.17 7.62 -16.12
N GLU A 168 -13.91 7.66 -16.49
CA GLU A 168 -13.28 8.83 -17.12
C GLU A 168 -13.91 9.09 -18.49
N ALA A 169 -14.02 8.07 -19.35
CA ALA A 169 -14.69 8.20 -20.63
C ALA A 169 -16.16 8.63 -20.50
N ALA A 170 -16.90 8.10 -19.52
CA ALA A 170 -18.28 8.51 -19.27
C ALA A 170 -18.38 9.97 -18.78
N ARG A 171 -17.36 10.46 -18.06
CA ARG A 171 -17.29 11.85 -17.61
C ARG A 171 -16.97 12.78 -18.77
N ASP A 172 -16.01 12.43 -19.62
CA ASP A 172 -15.62 13.22 -20.79
C ASP A 172 -16.81 13.39 -21.75
N VAL A 173 -17.58 12.32 -21.98
CA VAL A 173 -18.82 12.39 -22.79
C VAL A 173 -19.86 13.32 -22.15
N ALA A 174 -20.00 13.34 -20.83
CA ALA A 174 -20.93 14.24 -20.16
C ALA A 174 -20.47 15.70 -20.20
N GLU A 175 -19.17 15.96 -20.10
CA GLU A 175 -18.58 17.31 -20.24
C GLU A 175 -18.64 17.82 -21.69
N GLU A 176 -18.60 16.93 -22.69
CA GLU A 176 -18.83 17.28 -24.10
C GLU A 176 -20.32 17.60 -24.40
N ASP A 177 -21.27 16.86 -23.82
CA ASP A 177 -22.73 17.08 -24.00
C ASP A 177 -23.18 18.41 -23.34
N ASP A 178 -22.66 18.73 -22.15
CA ASP A 178 -22.91 20.01 -21.47
C ASP A 178 -22.23 21.22 -22.18
N GLY A 179 -21.27 20.97 -23.07
CA GLY A 179 -20.54 22.00 -23.83
C GLY A 179 -21.15 22.36 -25.19
N GLU A 180 -22.13 21.59 -25.69
CA GLU A 180 -22.81 21.83 -26.97
C GLU A 180 -24.14 22.63 -26.83
N GLU A 181 -24.54 23.00 -25.60
CA GLU A 181 -25.77 23.80 -25.33
C GLU A 181 -25.56 25.33 -25.13
N GLU A 182 -24.37 25.91 -25.37
CA GLU A 182 -24.13 27.38 -25.40
C GLU A 182 -24.10 27.99 -26.82
#